data_AF-A0A494VVZ0-F1
#
_entry.id   AF-A0A494VVZ0-F1
#
_cell.length_a   1.000
_cell.length_b   1.000
_cell.length_c   1.000
_cell.angle_alpha   90.00
_cell.angle_beta   90.00
_cell.angle_gamma   90.00
#
_symmetry.space_group_name_H-M   'P 1'
#
loop_
_entity.id
_entity.type
_entity.pdbx_description
1 polymer ?
#
loop_
_entity_poly.entity_id
_entity_poly.type
_entity_poly.pdbx_seq_one_letter_code
_entity_poly.pdbx_strand_id
1 'polypeptide(L)'
;MLNLDREKTQAVANQNRYAFAAMDDALAQAAQLTTAFLTAAQDSGLTASESQRILKQIHDSASKIIEGRSDMLRATALLTRCIEHSQHEVTAFGCPLGLDTEQREEPRHLTLVA
;
A
#
# COMPACT_ATOMS: atom_id res chain seq x y z
N MET A 1 -4.44 11.94 -28.55
CA MET A 1 -4.53 10.51 -28.20
C MET A 1 -3.12 10.02 -27.90
N LEU A 2 -2.87 9.45 -26.72
CA LEU A 2 -1.57 8.91 -26.36
C LEU A 2 -1.35 7.55 -27.03
N ASN A 3 -0.23 7.39 -27.75
CA ASN A 3 0.16 6.11 -28.34
C ASN A 3 0.96 5.29 -27.31
N LEU A 4 0.24 4.52 -26.50
CA LEU A 4 0.84 3.63 -25.50
C LEU A 4 0.97 2.22 -26.08
N ASP A 5 2.07 1.55 -25.76
CA ASP A 5 2.26 0.14 -26.12
C ASP A 5 1.55 -0.77 -25.11
N ARG A 6 0.71 -1.68 -25.60
CA ARG A 6 -0.16 -2.50 -24.74
C ARG A 6 0.63 -3.38 -23.77
N GLU A 7 1.69 -4.03 -24.25
CA GLU A 7 2.48 -4.97 -23.44
C GLU A 7 3.25 -4.23 -22.35
N LYS A 8 3.87 -3.10 -22.69
CA LYS A 8 4.58 -2.25 -21.73
C LYS A 8 3.61 -1.67 -20.69
N THR A 9 2.43 -1.22 -21.12
CA THR A 9 1.38 -0.75 -20.22
C THR A 9 0.93 -1.87 -19.28
N GLN A 10 0.70 -3.09 -19.76
CA GLN A 10 0.34 -4.22 -18.90
C GLN A 10 1.46 -4.59 -17.91
N ALA A 11 2.73 -4.51 -18.32
CA ALA A 11 3.87 -4.78 -17.44
C ALA A 11 3.93 -3.79 -16.27
N VAL A 12 3.72 -2.49 -16.53
CA VAL A 12 3.66 -1.48 -15.47
C VAL A 12 2.46 -1.70 -14.55
N ALA A 13 1.28 -2.12 -15.07
CA ALA A 13 0.14 -2.48 -14.22
C ALA A 13 0.46 -3.63 -13.27
N ASN A 14 1.13 -4.66 -13.77
CA ASN A 14 1.54 -5.82 -12.96
C ASN A 14 2.57 -5.43 -11.89
N GLN A 15 3.55 -4.60 -12.26
CA GLN A 15 4.54 -4.06 -11.32
C GLN A 15 3.91 -3.19 -10.24
N ASN A 16 2.89 -2.39 -10.59
CA ASN A 16 2.15 -1.57 -9.64
C ASN A 16 1.43 -2.45 -8.59
N ARG A 17 0.76 -3.53 -9.02
CA ARG A 17 0.13 -4.50 -8.11
C ARG A 17 1.16 -5.16 -7.18
N TYR A 18 2.30 -5.56 -7.74
CA TYR A 18 3.39 -6.14 -6.96
C TYR A 18 3.92 -5.18 -5.91
N ALA A 19 4.11 -3.90 -6.27
CA ALA A 19 4.57 -2.88 -5.34
C ALA A 19 3.57 -2.61 -4.20
N PHE A 20 2.27 -2.58 -4.47
CA PHE A 20 1.24 -2.52 -3.42
C PHE A 20 1.32 -3.73 -2.48
N ALA A 21 1.41 -4.95 -3.02
CA ALA A 21 1.52 -6.17 -2.21
C ALA A 21 2.78 -6.15 -1.33
N ALA A 22 3.91 -5.68 -1.86
CA ALA A 22 5.15 -5.55 -1.08
C ALA A 22 5.05 -4.51 0.04
N MET A 23 4.33 -3.38 -0.18
CA MET A 23 4.08 -2.40 0.88
C MET A 23 3.14 -2.95 1.95
N ASP A 24 2.09 -3.67 1.56
CA ASP A 24 1.15 -4.31 2.49
C ASP A 24 1.86 -5.36 3.36
N ASP A 25 2.75 -6.16 2.76
CA ASP A 25 3.59 -7.12 3.50
C ASP A 25 4.57 -6.41 4.43
N ALA A 26 5.20 -5.32 3.99
CA ALA A 26 6.10 -4.53 4.84
C ALA A 26 5.37 -3.91 6.05
N LEU A 27 4.11 -3.50 5.90
CA LEU A 27 3.27 -3.04 7.02
C LEU A 27 2.98 -4.18 8.01
N ALA A 28 2.64 -5.37 7.51
CA ALA A 28 2.44 -6.54 8.36
C ALA A 28 3.72 -6.89 9.14
N GLN A 29 4.87 -6.88 8.47
CA GLN A 29 6.17 -7.11 9.12
C GLN A 29 6.51 -6.04 10.16
N ALA A 30 6.19 -4.75 9.92
CA ALA A 30 6.41 -3.69 10.91
C ALA A 30 5.54 -3.86 12.17
N ALA A 31 4.30 -4.33 12.00
CA ALA A 31 3.43 -4.69 13.13
C ALA A 31 4.01 -5.87 13.92
N GLN A 32 4.43 -6.93 13.23
CA GLN A 32 5.08 -8.09 13.86
C GLN A 32 6.36 -7.70 14.61
N LEU A 33 7.19 -6.82 14.04
CA LEU A 33 8.39 -6.28 14.68
C LEU A 33 8.05 -5.53 15.97
N THR A 34 6.97 -4.75 15.98
CA THR A 34 6.50 -4.05 17.18
C THR A 34 6.15 -5.06 18.29
N THR A 35 5.39 -6.10 17.96
CA THR A 35 5.03 -7.17 18.90
C THR A 35 6.25 -7.94 19.41
N ALA A 36 7.17 -8.30 18.51
CA ALA A 36 8.40 -8.98 18.85
C ALA A 36 9.27 -8.13 19.78
N PHE A 37 9.39 -6.82 19.50
CA PHE A 37 10.13 -5.90 20.36
C PHE A 37 9.49 -5.78 21.75
N LEU A 38 8.17 -5.63 21.85
CA LEU A 38 7.49 -5.57 23.15
C LEU A 38 7.71 -6.84 23.98
N THR A 39 7.69 -8.00 23.33
CA THR A 39 7.96 -9.29 23.97
C THR A 39 9.42 -9.37 24.43
N ALA A 40 10.37 -8.99 23.57
CA ALA A 40 11.79 -9.00 23.90
C ALA A 40 12.19 -7.95 24.94
N ALA A 41 11.44 -6.84 25.02
CA ALA A 41 11.68 -5.79 26.00
C ALA A 41 11.26 -6.20 27.42
N GLN A 42 10.34 -7.16 27.55
CA GLN A 42 10.01 -7.77 28.85
C GLN A 42 11.28 -8.42 29.41
N ASP A 43 11.63 -8.06 30.63
CA ASP A 43 12.82 -8.55 31.34
C ASP A 43 14.18 -8.22 30.70
N SER A 44 14.22 -7.31 29.73
CA SER A 44 15.46 -6.90 29.05
C SER A 44 16.36 -5.97 29.87
N GLY A 45 15.84 -5.38 30.95
CA GLY A 45 16.52 -4.34 31.72
C GLY A 45 16.54 -2.97 31.04
N LEU A 46 15.90 -2.81 29.88
CA LEU A 46 15.74 -1.50 29.23
C LEU A 46 14.95 -0.54 30.12
N THR A 47 15.39 0.72 30.14
CA THR A 47 14.58 1.78 30.75
C THR A 47 13.33 2.06 29.92
N ALA A 48 12.32 2.64 30.56
CA ALA A 48 11.11 3.10 29.86
C ALA A 48 11.43 4.11 28.74
N SER A 49 12.45 4.95 28.91
CA SER A 49 12.85 5.93 27.90
C SER A 49 13.49 5.27 26.67
N GLU A 50 14.36 4.28 26.88
CA GLU A 50 15.01 3.56 25.77
C GLU A 50 13.99 2.75 24.96
N SER A 51 13.15 1.98 25.64
CA SER A 51 12.09 1.20 24.98
C SER A 51 11.11 2.09 24.21
N GLN A 52 10.68 3.21 24.79
CA GLN A 52 9.80 4.17 24.12
C GLN A 52 10.46 4.81 22.89
N ARG A 53 11.75 5.15 22.96
CA ARG A 53 12.48 5.69 21.79
C ARG A 53 12.53 4.69 20.64
N ILE A 54 12.75 3.40 20.94
CA ILE A 54 12.78 2.34 19.92
C ILE A 54 11.39 2.16 19.31
N LEU A 55 10.34 2.05 20.14
CA LEU A 55 8.96 1.96 19.66
C LEU A 55 8.60 3.14 18.75
N LYS A 56 9.02 4.35 19.12
CA LYS A 56 8.83 5.53 18.27
C LYS A 56 9.50 5.39 16.92
N GLN A 57 10.74 4.88 16.85
CA GLN A 57 11.41 4.68 15.56
C GLN A 57 10.73 3.63 14.68
N ILE A 58 10.26 2.53 15.28
CA ILE A 58 9.50 1.50 14.56
C ILE A 58 8.20 2.11 13.99
N HIS A 59 7.48 2.87 14.82
CA HIS A 59 6.27 3.57 14.40
C HIS A 59 6.53 4.60 13.29
N ASP A 60 7.54 5.46 13.45
CA ASP A 60 7.90 6.48 12.45
C ASP A 60 8.30 5.81 11.11
N SER A 61 8.90 4.62 11.15
CA SER A 61 9.17 3.82 9.94
C SER A 61 7.89 3.27 9.30
N ALA A 62 6.98 2.70 10.09
CA ALA A 62 5.71 2.18 9.60
C ALA A 62 4.84 3.29 8.95
N SER A 63 4.79 4.48 9.56
CA SER A 63 4.07 5.64 9.03
C SER A 63 4.55 6.03 7.64
N LYS A 64 5.86 5.97 7.35
CA LYS A 64 6.40 6.25 6.01
C LYS A 64 5.93 5.24 4.96
N ILE A 65 5.73 3.98 5.34
CA ILE A 65 5.20 2.97 4.42
C ILE A 65 3.73 3.29 4.09
N ILE A 66 2.93 3.69 5.09
CA ILE A 66 1.54 4.13 4.90
C ILE A 66 1.47 5.36 3.98
N GLU A 67 2.33 6.34 4.21
CA GLU A 67 2.45 7.54 3.36
C GLU A 67 2.81 7.16 1.92
N GLY A 68 3.84 6.32 1.73
CA GLY A 68 4.24 5.84 0.41
C GLY A 68 3.12 5.09 -0.33
N ARG A 69 2.32 4.30 0.40
CA ARG A 69 1.14 3.63 -0.16
C ARG A 69 0.07 4.62 -0.63
N SER A 70 -0.16 5.69 0.12
CA SER A 70 -1.07 6.78 -0.29
C SER A 70 -0.59 7.47 -1.57
N ASP A 71 0.70 7.74 -1.68
CA ASP A 71 1.28 8.33 -2.88
C ASP A 71 1.20 7.40 -4.09
N MET A 72 1.37 6.08 -3.88
CA MET A 72 1.14 5.08 -4.92
C MET A 72 -0.30 5.05 -5.42
N LEU A 73 -1.30 5.25 -4.56
CA LEU A 73 -2.71 5.37 -4.99
C LEU A 73 -2.90 6.58 -5.90
N ARG A 74 -2.31 7.72 -5.54
CA ARG A 74 -2.37 8.94 -6.36
C ARG A 74 -1.67 8.75 -7.70
N ALA A 75 -0.51 8.09 -7.71
CA ALA A 75 0.22 7.74 -8.94
C ALA A 75 -0.62 6.82 -9.84
N THR A 76 -1.29 5.82 -9.25
CA THR A 76 -2.18 4.90 -9.98
C THR A 76 -3.36 5.62 -10.62
N ALA A 77 -3.95 6.60 -9.93
CA ALA A 77 -5.00 7.44 -10.50
C ALA A 77 -4.51 8.31 -11.67
N LEU A 78 -3.28 8.84 -11.58
CA LEU A 78 -2.66 9.55 -12.70
C LEU A 78 -2.42 8.63 -13.91
N LEU A 79 -1.91 7.42 -13.67
CA LEU A 79 -1.68 6.42 -14.73
C LEU A 79 -2.99 6.01 -15.42
N THR A 80 -4.07 5.86 -14.66
CA THR A 80 -5.39 5.54 -15.23
C THR A 80 -5.90 6.67 -16.11
N ARG A 81 -5.74 7.94 -15.69
CA ARG A 81 -6.05 9.09 -16.54
C ARG A 81 -5.24 9.10 -17.84
N CYS A 82 -3.99 8.65 -17.84
CA CYS A 82 -3.23 8.52 -19.08
C CYS A 82 -3.84 7.47 -20.03
N ILE A 83 -4.41 6.38 -19.51
CA ILE A 83 -5.08 5.36 -20.31
C ILE A 83 -6.42 5.86 -20.86
N GLU A 84 -7.18 6.63 -20.08
CA GLU A 84 -8.41 7.30 -20.56
C GLU A 84 -8.19 8.16 -21.80
N HIS A 85 -7.01 8.77 -21.93
CA HIS A 85 -6.62 9.58 -23.09
C HIS A 85 -5.85 8.78 -24.17
N SER A 86 -5.76 7.46 -24.02
CA SER A 86 -5.08 6.54 -24.93
C SER A 86 -6.04 5.83 -25.89
N GLN A 87 -5.50 4.95 -26.71
CA GLN A 87 -6.27 4.09 -27.63
C GLN A 87 -6.75 2.77 -27.00
N HIS A 88 -6.47 2.55 -25.71
CA HIS A 88 -6.78 1.31 -25.00
C HIS A 88 -8.04 1.45 -24.15
N GLU A 89 -8.66 0.31 -23.85
CA GLU A 89 -9.78 0.23 -22.91
C GLU A 89 -9.35 0.65 -21.49
N VAL A 90 -10.17 1.46 -20.83
CA VAL A 90 -9.88 1.99 -19.50
C VAL A 90 -10.10 0.89 -18.46
N THR A 91 -9.02 0.21 -18.09
CA THR A 91 -8.99 -0.70 -16.94
C THR A 91 -8.26 -0.02 -15.78
N ALA A 92 -8.79 -0.14 -14.55
CA ALA A 92 -8.13 0.38 -13.35
C ALA A 92 -6.67 -0.12 -13.26
N PHE A 93 -5.71 0.78 -13.42
CA PHE A 93 -4.36 0.41 -13.79
C PHE A 93 -3.54 -0.15 -12.62
N GLY A 94 -3.62 -1.46 -12.40
CA GLY A 94 -2.89 -2.09 -11.30
C GLY A 94 -3.33 -1.63 -9.90
N CYS A 95 -4.50 -0.99 -9.79
CA CYS A 95 -5.10 -0.64 -8.51
C CYS A 95 -5.52 -1.93 -7.77
N PRO A 96 -5.11 -2.14 -6.51
CA PRO A 96 -5.40 -3.39 -5.78
C PRO A 96 -6.90 -3.61 -5.53
N LEU A 97 -7.71 -2.55 -5.48
CA LEU A 97 -9.17 -2.62 -5.28
C LEU A 97 -9.97 -2.23 -6.54
N GLY A 98 -9.31 -1.94 -7.65
CA GLY A 98 -9.91 -1.20 -8.75
C GLY A 98 -10.02 0.30 -8.45
N LEU A 99 -10.23 1.10 -9.49
CA LEU A 99 -10.71 2.47 -9.33
C LEU A 99 -12.22 2.35 -9.47
N ASP A 100 -12.95 2.67 -8.42
CA ASP A 100 -14.41 2.75 -8.51
C ASP A 100 -14.73 3.84 -9.54
N THR A 101 -15.05 3.44 -10.76
CA THR A 101 -15.87 4.27 -11.64
C THR A 101 -17.19 4.45 -10.91
N GLU A 102 -17.64 5.69 -10.73
CA GLU A 102 -18.86 6.10 -10.00
C GLU A 102 -20.14 5.33 -10.40
N GLN A 103 -20.23 4.05 -10.06
CA GLN A 103 -21.41 3.22 -10.12
C GLN A 103 -21.81 2.95 -8.68
N ARG A 104 -22.46 3.95 -8.07
CA ARG A 104 -23.32 3.86 -6.87
C ARG A 104 -23.19 2.53 -6.11
N GLU A 105 -22.09 2.33 -5.39
CA GLU A 105 -21.86 1.06 -4.68
C GLU A 105 -22.62 1.04 -3.35
N GLU A 106 -23.42 0.00 -3.14
CA GLU A 106 -23.89 -0.38 -1.82
C GLU A 106 -22.70 -0.63 -0.88
N PRO A 107 -22.82 -0.32 0.42
CA PRO A 107 -21.69 -0.41 1.34
C PRO A 107 -21.15 -1.84 1.43
N ARG A 108 -19.96 -2.06 0.87
CA ARG A 108 -19.21 -3.32 1.03
C ARG A 108 -18.63 -3.37 2.44
N HIS A 109 -19.35 -4.00 3.37
CA HIS A 109 -18.85 -4.23 4.71
C HIS A 109 -17.72 -5.28 4.69
N LEU A 110 -16.54 -4.90 5.20
CA LEU A 110 -15.45 -5.85 5.45
C LEU A 110 -15.92 -6.89 6.46
N THR A 111 -16.05 -8.15 6.03
CA THR A 111 -16.26 -9.27 6.95
C THR A 111 -14.89 -9.76 7.40
N LEU A 112 -14.47 -9.38 8.60
CA LEU A 112 -13.27 -9.93 9.23
C LEU A 112 -13.51 -11.41 9.51
N VAL A 113 -12.76 -12.29 8.84
CA VAL A 113 -12.71 -13.72 9.20
C VAL A 113 -11.71 -13.83 10.34
N ALA A 114 -12.23 -14.14 11.53
CA ALA A 114 -11.47 -14.39 12.74
C ALA A 114 -10.70 -15.72 12.68
#